data_AF-A0A150KZD7-F1
#
_entry.id   AF-A0A150KZD7-F1
#
_cell.length_a   1.000
_cell.length_b   1.000
_cell.length_c   1.000
_cell.angle_alpha   90.00
_cell.angle_beta   90.00
_cell.angle_gamma   90.00
#
_symmetry.space_group_name_H-M   'P 1'
#
loop_
_entity.id
_entity.type
_entity.pdbx_description
1 polymer ?
#
loop_
_entity_poly.entity_id
_entity_poly.type
_entity_poly.pdbx_seq_one_letter_code
_entity_poly.pdbx_strand_id
1 'polypeptide(L)' 'MLEKEVLRLAIRKGETISPIEVEKYLKLSDKTVKKVLSRLVDKKMLIPASGIKRIRSYRLGDRVKHPI' A
#
# COMPACT_ATOMS: atom_id res chain seq x y z
N MET A 1 1.19 -13.56 1.89
CA MET A 1 -0.07 -13.55 1.10
C MET A 1 -0.62 -12.12 0.97
N LEU A 2 -1.03 -11.46 2.07
CA LEU A 2 -1.63 -10.12 2.03
C LEU A 2 -0.73 -9.01 1.47
N GLU A 3 0.53 -8.95 1.88
CA GLU A 3 1.47 -7.92 1.40
C GLU A 3 1.65 -7.95 -0.13
N LYS A 4 1.77 -9.15 -0.71
CA LYS A 4 1.87 -9.35 -2.17
C LYS A 4 0.61 -8.89 -2.89
N GLU A 5 -0.55 -9.10 -2.27
CA GLU A 5 -1.85 -8.70 -2.81
C GLU A 5 -2.03 -7.18 -2.83
N VAL A 6 -1.62 -6.51 -1.74
CA VAL A 6 -1.60 -5.04 -1.68
C VAL A 6 -0.65 -4.47 -2.72
N LEU A 7 0.53 -5.07 -2.89
CA LEU A 7 1.47 -4.65 -3.93
C LEU A 7 0.90 -4.86 -5.33
N ARG A 8 0.21 -5.99 -5.57
CA ARG A 8 -0.46 -6.24 -6.86
C ARG A 8 -1.52 -5.18 -7.15
N LEU A 9 -2.30 -4.78 -6.15
CA LEU A 9 -3.27 -3.69 -6.30
C LEU A 9 -2.58 -2.37 -6.66
N ALA A 10 -1.49 -2.02 -5.97
CA ALA A 10 -0.73 -0.81 -6.24
C ALA A 10 -0.09 -0.81 -7.64
N ILE A 11 0.47 -1.94 -8.08
CA ILE A 11 1.03 -2.12 -9.43
C ILE A 11 -0.05 -1.99 -10.50
N ARG A 12 -1.18 -2.70 -10.34
CA ARG A 12 -2.29 -2.65 -11.30
C ARG A 12 -2.90 -1.26 -11.40
N LYS A 13 -2.96 -0.52 -10.29
CA LYS A 13 -3.50 0.84 -10.28
C LYS A 13 -2.54 1.84 -10.96
N GLY A 14 -1.22 1.60 -10.92
CA GLY A 14 -0.22 2.50 -11.49
C GLY A 14 -0.05 3.84 -10.75
N GLU A 15 -0.89 4.11 -9.75
CA GLU A 15 -0.96 5.36 -9.00
C GLU A 15 -0.93 5.12 -7.48
N THR A 16 -1.45 6.07 -6.70
CA THR A 16 -1.55 5.94 -5.25
C THR A 16 -2.75 5.09 -4.82
N ILE A 17 -2.56 4.26 -3.79
CA ILE A 17 -3.61 3.48 -3.13
C ILE A 17 -3.92 4.07 -1.75
N SER A 18 -5.18 4.03 -1.34
CA SER A 18 -5.63 4.45 -0.02
C SER A 18 -5.97 3.25 0.88
N PRO A 19 -5.90 3.39 2.23
CA PRO A 19 -6.32 2.32 3.14
C PRO A 19 -7.73 1.81 2.86
N ILE A 20 -8.69 2.70 2.61
CA ILE A 20 -10.10 2.36 2.36
C ILE A 20 -10.24 1.50 1.09
N GLU A 21 -9.47 1.78 0.04
CA GLU A 21 -9.48 0.95 -1.16
C GLU A 21 -8.93 -0.44 -0.90
N VAL A 22 -7.86 -0.54 -0.09
CA VAL A 22 -7.27 -1.82 0.29
C VAL A 22 -8.22 -2.63 1.18
N GLU A 23 -8.94 -1.97 2.11
CA GLU A 23 -9.99 -2.59 2.93
C GLU A 23 -11.09 -3.19 2.05
N LYS A 24 -11.61 -2.42 1.09
CA LYS A 24 -12.65 -2.88 0.16
C LYS A 24 -12.15 -4.02 -0.74
N TYR A 25 -10.92 -3.92 -1.25
CA TYR A 25 -10.35 -4.90 -2.16
C TYR A 25 -10.09 -6.25 -1.46
N LEU A 26 -9.53 -6.21 -0.26
CA LEU A 26 -9.17 -7.42 0.50
C LEU A 26 -10.30 -7.92 1.40
N LYS A 27 -11.37 -7.15 1.56
CA LYS A 27 -12.46 -7.38 2.53
C LYS A 27 -11.92 -7.57 3.95
N LEU A 28 -10.98 -6.71 4.35
CA LEU A 28 -10.30 -6.77 5.65
C LEU A 28 -10.64 -5.56 6.50
N SER A 29 -10.48 -5.72 7.82
CA SER A 29 -10.63 -4.62 8.77
C SER A 29 -9.52 -3.58 8.64
N ASP A 30 -9.86 -2.32 8.89
CA ASP A 30 -8.95 -1.17 8.92
C ASP A 30 -7.67 -1.44 9.74
N LYS A 31 -7.81 -2.07 10.93
CA LYS A 31 -6.65 -2.44 11.77
C LYS A 31 -5.67 -3.36 11.05
N THR A 32 -6.18 -4.35 10.31
CA THR A 32 -5.35 -5.30 9.57
C THR A 32 -4.68 -4.63 8.38
N VAL A 33 -5.45 -3.82 7.64
CA VAL A 33 -4.94 -3.09 6.47
C VAL A 33 -3.84 -2.11 6.87
N LYS A 34 -4.04 -1.31 7.93
CA LYS A 34 -3.02 -0.41 8.47
C LYS A 34 -1.75 -1.15 8.87
N LYS A 35 -1.87 -2.33 9.50
CA LYS A 35 -0.71 -3.15 9.87
C LYS A 35 0.07 -3.63 8.64
N VAL A 36 -0.63 -4.06 7.60
CA VAL A 36 0.01 -4.51 6.33
C VAL A 36 0.67 -3.32 5.62
N LEU A 37 -0.01 -2.19 5.53
CA LEU A 37 0.53 -0.98 4.90
C LEU A 37 1.78 -0.46 5.63
N SER A 38 1.74 -0.42 6.97
CA SER A 38 2.91 -0.05 7.79
C SER A 38 4.10 -0.96 7.48
N ARG A 39 3.90 -2.29 7.47
CA ARG A 39 4.97 -3.25 7.16
C ARG A 39 5.54 -3.05 5.75
N LEU A 40 4.70 -2.73 4.77
CA LEU A 40 5.16 -2.46 3.40
C LEU A 40 5.94 -1.15 3.30
N VAL A 41 5.59 -0.15 4.12
CA VAL A 41 6.37 1.09 4.27
C VAL A 41 7.72 0.82 4.95
N ASP A 42 7.73 0.04 6.04
CA ASP A 42 8.97 -0.34 6.74
C ASP A 42 9.93 -1.09 5.80
N LYS A 43 9.38 -1.93 4.91
CA LYS A 43 10.12 -2.66 3.86
C LYS A 43 10.53 -1.78 2.66
N LYS A 44 10.16 -0.50 2.65
CA LYS A 44 10.38 0.45 1.53
C LYS A 44 9.76 -0.02 0.21
N MET A 45 8.73 -0.86 0.28
CA MET A 45 7.97 -1.35 -0.88
C MET A 45 6.84 -0.41 -1.24
N LEU A 46 6.28 0.25 -0.23
CA LEU A 46 5.38 1.40 -0.37
C LEU A 46 6.03 2.63 0.26
N ILE A 47 5.65 3.81 -0.22
CA ILE A 47 6.02 5.08 0.39
C ILE A 47 4.77 5.94 0.55
N PRO A 48 4.64 6.70 1.66
CA PRO A 48 3.55 7.64 1.84
C PRO A 48 3.54 8.65 0.70
N ALA A 49 2.38 8.84 0.06
CA ALA A 49 2.21 9.83 -0.99
C ALA A 49 1.54 11.11 -0.48
N SER A 50 0.73 11.02 0.58
CA SER A 50 0.07 12.17 1.20
C SER A 50 -0.22 11.96 2.69
N GLY A 51 -0.10 13.04 3.46
CA GLY A 51 -0.41 13.12 4.88
C GLY A 51 0.83 12.94 5.77
N ILE A 52 1.06 13.91 6.67
CA ILE A 52 2.20 13.94 7.59
C ILE A 52 1.88 13.20 8.90
N LYS A 53 0.68 13.45 9.46
CA LYS A 53 0.24 12.86 10.74
C LYS A 53 -0.67 11.64 10.57
N ARG A 54 -1.41 11.58 9.46
CA ARG A 54 -2.24 10.44 9.05
C ARG A 54 -2.03 10.23 7.56
N ILE A 55 -1.37 9.13 7.20
CA ILE A 55 -1.11 8.80 5.80
C ILE A 55 -2.44 8.43 5.13
N ARG A 56 -2.80 9.18 4.08
CA ARG A 56 -4.06 9.02 3.35
C ARG A 56 -3.89 8.21 2.07
N SER A 57 -2.68 8.23 1.51
CA SER A 57 -2.35 7.49 0.30
C SER A 57 -0.92 7.00 0.32
N TYR A 58 -0.69 5.88 -0.36
CA TYR A 58 0.58 5.18 -0.49
C TYR A 58 0.86 4.98 -1.96
N ARG A 59 2.10 5.15 -2.40
CA ARG A 59 2.55 4.83 -3.76
C ARG A 59 3.60 3.73 -3.72
N LEU A 60 3.84 3.08 -4.85
CA LEU A 60 4.94 2.13 -4.98
C LEU A 60 6.27 2.81 -4.66
N GLY A 61 7.07 2.14 -3.84
CA GLY A 61 8.45 2.53 -3.60
C GLY A 61 9.28 2.34 -4.87
N ASP A 62 10.36 3.11 -4.99
CA ASP A 62 11.19 3.15 -6.20
C ASP A 62 11.83 1.78 -6.52
N ARG A 63 11.98 0.92 -5.51
CA ARG A 63 12.46 -0.48 -5.66
C ARG A 63 11.46 -1.39 -6.40
N VAL A 64 10.18 -1.01 -6.47
CA VAL A 64 9.11 -1.83 -7.07
C VAL A 64 8.75 -1.34 -8.48
N LYS A 65 9.06 -0.09 -8.84
CA LYS A 65 8.75 0.49 -10.16
C LYS A 65 9.50 -0.14 -11.33
N HIS A 66 10.54 -0.92 -11.06
CA HIS A 66 11.34 -1.58 -12.09
C HIS A 66 11.27 -3.10 -11.90
N PRO A 67 10.19 -3.76 -12.39
CA PRO A 67 10.32 -5.17 -12.73
C PRO A 67 11.27 -5.25 -13.93
N ILE A 68 12.35 -6.02 -13.79
CA ILE A 68 13.27 -6.39 -14.87
C ILE A 68 12.46 -7.10 -15.96
#